data_AF-A0A2K3E146-F1
#
_entry.id   AF-A0A2K3E146-F1
#
_cell.length_a   1.000
_cell.length_b   1.000
_cell.length_c   1.000
_cell.angle_alpha   90.00
_cell.angle_beta   90.00
_cell.angle_gamma   90.00
#
_symmetry.space_group_name_H-M   'P 1'
#
loop_
_entity.id
_entity.type
_entity.pdbx_description
1 polymer ?
#
loop_
_entity_poly.entity_id
_entity_poly.type
_entity_poly.pdbx_seq_one_letter_code
_entity_poly.pdbx_strand_id
1 'polypeptide(L)'
;MTQRCSHAAAGGATLHAPLVKIARAHGAGRAHQLNGSSTSTLNASRPNVKCTAVTDKLRSWFGIRQPTTSEAVKTSTSSRDAPVKDGRDVIVRYYEAYNAGDIDTIAGLLAPDVSYHDMIYEEPFQGREEVVAYLRKVRKTVPSDLKFVIEDVTSGDPRAVGITWHVECGDGVVFPFSRGCSFYTLDPATGQIVAARDLVESSVKPGSSALKLLGALTPLIRKLGPNADPANLKRLPLAAAAVWAFYAGYSAYVMLSTAAPGAPAYNTPPEVLMEVFYESLNFFYINIGLAAAGLSPVPSVPSPPVSEALFNFVNAWSLMALPYMLADGASKKLGGPGRLVAWWTGIMFLTNVFYIPYLALRAAPEPIPEDAAAASAAAAASGKLALPPPPPADTPLPDWAPRFGATSLAVGLFSIGWAAVGRPEYGDIAERVSYAVDTFNTNRVFFAFVVDSCLYAVWQAVLLKDAPAGYRFVPFFGMAAHLIGGGKARASDEDGGL
;
A
#
# COMPACT_ATOMS: atom_id res chain seq x y z
N MET A 1 12.67 35.26 71.75
CA MET A 1 12.13 36.60 72.12
C MET A 1 12.07 37.45 70.86
N THR A 2 10.85 37.70 70.36
CA THR A 2 10.32 38.95 69.74
C THR A 2 11.15 39.73 68.70
N GLN A 3 10.68 39.79 67.43
CA GLN A 3 9.92 40.90 66.75
C GLN A 3 10.85 41.96 66.11
N ARG A 4 10.65 42.51 64.89
CA ARG A 4 9.41 43.07 64.27
C ARG A 4 9.57 43.37 62.75
N CYS A 5 8.42 43.57 62.10
CA CYS A 5 8.05 43.84 60.70
C CYS A 5 8.67 45.03 59.95
N SER A 6 8.55 45.03 58.60
CA SER A 6 7.88 46.11 57.79
C SER A 6 7.60 45.76 56.30
N HIS A 7 6.30 45.80 55.95
CA HIS A 7 5.54 46.24 54.76
C HIS A 7 5.83 46.02 53.24
N ALA A 8 4.69 45.73 52.56
CA ALA A 8 4.17 46.17 51.23
C ALA A 8 4.60 45.39 49.97
N ALA A 9 3.78 45.12 48.95
CA ALA A 9 2.33 45.17 48.69
C ALA A 9 2.08 44.38 47.39
N ALA A 10 1.00 43.59 47.30
CA ALA A 10 0.57 42.89 46.10
C ALA A 10 -0.69 43.57 45.53
N GLY A 11 -0.64 44.00 44.27
CA GLY A 11 -1.77 44.56 43.54
C GLY A 11 -2.24 43.58 42.46
N GLY A 12 -3.49 43.13 42.59
CA GLY A 12 -4.25 42.48 41.52
C GLY A 12 -5.14 43.49 40.80
N ALA A 13 -5.47 43.19 39.54
CA ALA A 13 -6.60 43.79 38.84
C ALA A 13 -7.16 42.79 37.82
N THR A 14 -8.38 42.34 38.10
CA THR A 14 -9.36 41.68 37.22
C THR A 14 -10.24 42.71 36.51
N LEU A 15 -10.87 42.30 35.39
CA LEU A 15 -12.25 42.57 34.91
C LEU A 15 -12.28 42.23 33.39
N HIS A 16 -13.28 41.66 32.71
CA HIS A 16 -14.73 41.56 32.85
C HIS A 16 -15.25 40.46 31.87
N ALA A 17 -16.32 39.74 32.20
CA ALA A 17 -17.48 39.47 31.30
C ALA A 17 -18.61 38.69 32.05
N PRO A 18 -19.90 38.86 31.66
CA PRO A 18 -21.05 38.65 32.55
C PRO A 18 -21.93 37.41 32.27
N LEU A 19 -22.81 37.15 33.25
CA LEU A 19 -23.96 36.23 33.42
C LEU A 19 -24.94 36.19 32.20
N VAL A 20 -25.83 35.19 31.98
CA VAL A 20 -27.04 34.83 32.78
C VAL A 20 -27.78 33.59 32.18
N LYS A 21 -28.17 32.66 33.08
CA LYS A 21 -29.32 31.70 33.18
C LYS A 21 -29.79 30.83 31.99
N ILE A 22 -30.11 29.56 32.30
CA ILE A 22 -31.48 28.99 32.32
C ILE A 22 -31.52 27.71 33.18
N ALA A 23 -32.72 27.41 33.68
CA ALA A 23 -33.07 26.74 34.93
C ALA A 23 -33.03 25.20 34.95
N ARG A 24 -32.98 24.72 36.20
CA ARG A 24 -33.16 23.34 36.69
C ARG A 24 -34.64 22.96 36.68
N ALA A 25 -34.97 21.71 36.33
CA ALA A 25 -36.19 21.05 36.83
C ALA A 25 -35.91 19.55 37.07
N HIS A 26 -36.14 19.13 38.32
CA HIS A 26 -36.14 17.75 38.82
C HIS A 26 -37.44 17.02 38.42
N GLY A 27 -37.41 15.69 38.30
CA GLY A 27 -38.63 14.88 38.27
C GLY A 27 -38.38 13.38 38.18
N ALA A 28 -38.77 12.67 39.24
CA ALA A 28 -38.59 11.25 39.53
C ALA A 28 -39.19 10.27 38.50
N GLY A 29 -38.66 9.04 38.51
CA GLY A 29 -38.99 7.99 37.53
C GLY A 29 -40.20 7.13 37.84
N ARG A 30 -40.44 6.15 36.96
CA ARG A 30 -41.11 4.88 37.27
C ARG A 30 -40.92 3.88 36.14
N ALA A 31 -40.55 2.66 36.51
CA ALA A 31 -40.55 1.50 35.63
C ALA A 31 -41.99 1.07 35.31
N HIS A 32 -42.21 0.59 34.09
CA HIS A 32 -43.28 -0.36 33.80
C HIS A 32 -42.86 -1.28 32.64
N GLN A 33 -42.71 -2.54 32.97
CA GLN A 33 -42.81 -3.69 32.07
C GLN A 33 -44.29 -3.86 31.69
N LEU A 34 -44.59 -4.28 30.45
CA LEU A 34 -45.58 -5.34 30.14
C LEU A 34 -45.63 -5.65 28.64
N ASN A 35 -45.83 -6.95 28.38
CA ASN A 35 -45.96 -7.68 27.13
C ASN A 35 -47.03 -7.15 26.16
N GLY A 36 -46.86 -7.47 24.88
CA GLY A 36 -47.92 -7.40 23.87
C GLY A 36 -47.51 -8.00 22.53
N SER A 37 -47.55 -9.32 22.41
CA SER A 37 -47.54 -10.05 21.15
C SER A 37 -48.81 -9.77 20.34
N SER A 38 -48.71 -9.44 19.05
CA SER A 38 -49.79 -9.63 18.08
C SER A 38 -49.22 -9.66 16.66
N THR A 39 -49.23 -10.85 16.07
CA THR A 39 -49.22 -11.10 14.64
C THR A 39 -50.44 -10.47 13.97
N SER A 40 -50.24 -9.67 12.92
CA SER A 40 -51.25 -9.55 11.85
C SER A 40 -50.60 -9.31 10.49
N THR A 41 -50.91 -10.21 9.57
CA THR A 41 -50.75 -10.10 8.13
C THR A 41 -51.58 -8.94 7.59
N LEU A 42 -50.96 -8.01 6.86
CA LEU A 42 -51.69 -7.08 5.99
C LEU A 42 -51.00 -6.95 4.63
N ASN A 43 -51.69 -7.54 3.66
CA ASN A 43 -51.60 -7.33 2.23
C ASN A 43 -51.77 -5.82 1.93
N ALA A 44 -50.83 -5.20 1.20
CA ALA A 44 -50.95 -3.81 0.76
C ALA A 44 -50.67 -3.70 -0.74
N SER A 45 -51.75 -3.45 -1.47
CA SER A 45 -51.83 -3.15 -2.89
C SER A 45 -50.86 -2.04 -3.32
N ARG A 46 -50.19 -2.25 -4.46
CA ARG A 46 -49.36 -1.23 -5.14
C ARG A 46 -50.26 -0.13 -5.74
N PRO A 47 -50.03 1.17 -5.47
CA PRO A 47 -50.60 2.23 -6.28
C PRO A 47 -49.70 2.50 -7.49
N ASN A 48 -50.31 2.48 -8.67
CA ASN A 48 -49.72 2.81 -9.96
C ASN A 48 -49.60 4.35 -10.07
N VAL A 49 -48.40 4.90 -9.93
CA VAL A 49 -48.14 6.35 -10.10
C VAL A 49 -47.57 6.60 -11.50
N LYS A 50 -48.34 7.28 -12.34
CA LYS A 50 -47.92 7.77 -13.66
C LYS A 50 -46.91 8.92 -13.50
N CYS A 51 -45.68 8.70 -13.94
CA CYS A 51 -44.64 9.73 -14.06
C CYS A 51 -44.87 10.58 -15.31
N THR A 52 -45.69 11.64 -15.23
CA THR A 52 -45.80 12.63 -16.31
C THR A 52 -45.86 14.09 -15.83
N ALA A 53 -45.49 14.40 -14.57
CA ALA A 53 -45.67 15.75 -14.03
C ALA A 53 -44.42 16.38 -13.37
N VAL A 54 -43.20 15.92 -13.68
CA VAL A 54 -41.96 16.47 -13.09
C VAL A 54 -41.06 17.17 -14.11
N THR A 55 -41.34 17.05 -15.41
CA THR A 55 -40.43 17.55 -16.47
C THR A 55 -40.56 19.03 -16.81
N ASP A 56 -41.62 19.72 -16.39
CA ASP A 56 -41.83 21.12 -16.78
C ASP A 56 -41.25 22.17 -15.81
N LYS A 57 -40.91 21.78 -14.57
CA LYS A 57 -40.31 22.70 -13.57
C LYS A 57 -38.78 22.80 -13.62
N LEU A 58 -38.09 21.89 -14.30
CA LEU A 58 -36.62 21.89 -14.42
C LEU A 58 -36.11 22.66 -15.65
N ARG A 59 -36.99 23.01 -16.60
CA ARG A 59 -36.61 23.65 -17.86
C ARG A 59 -36.42 25.17 -17.76
N SER A 60 -36.91 25.83 -16.70
CA SER A 60 -36.76 27.29 -16.53
C SER A 60 -35.45 27.70 -15.83
N TRP A 61 -34.66 26.77 -15.31
CA TRP A 61 -33.46 27.08 -14.51
C TRP A 61 -32.16 27.12 -15.32
N PHE A 62 -32.13 26.58 -16.55
CA PHE A 62 -30.90 26.43 -17.34
C PHE A 62 -30.84 27.23 -18.65
N GLY A 63 -31.76 28.16 -18.92
CA GLY A 63 -31.57 29.17 -19.98
C GLY A 63 -31.20 28.63 -21.37
N ILE A 64 -31.72 27.45 -21.76
CA ILE A 64 -31.42 26.84 -23.06
C ILE A 64 -32.39 27.45 -24.09
N ARG A 65 -31.87 28.36 -24.95
CA ARG A 65 -32.59 28.84 -26.14
C ARG A 65 -32.74 27.70 -27.15
N GLN A 66 -33.97 27.53 -27.67
CA GLN A 66 -34.22 26.70 -28.85
C GLN A 66 -33.49 27.26 -30.08
N PRO A 67 -32.90 26.42 -30.94
CA PRO A 67 -32.54 26.84 -32.30
C PRO A 67 -33.83 27.02 -33.12
N THR A 68 -33.88 28.14 -33.82
CA THR A 68 -34.92 28.50 -34.79
C THR A 68 -34.94 27.53 -35.96
N THR A 69 -36.16 27.15 -36.35
CA THR A 69 -36.52 26.48 -37.60
C THR A 69 -35.80 27.06 -38.81
N SER A 70 -35.12 26.21 -39.59
CA SER A 70 -34.71 26.52 -40.96
C SER A 70 -35.00 25.30 -41.85
N GLU A 71 -35.90 25.59 -42.79
CA GLU A 71 -36.04 25.09 -44.16
C GLU A 71 -35.82 23.61 -44.51
N ALA A 72 -36.88 23.08 -45.13
CA ALA A 72 -36.91 21.81 -45.84
C ALA A 72 -35.83 21.74 -46.94
N VAL A 73 -34.97 20.73 -46.85
CA VAL A 73 -34.13 20.28 -47.96
C VAL A 73 -34.60 18.90 -48.40
N LYS A 74 -34.73 18.81 -49.73
CA LYS A 74 -35.38 17.75 -50.50
C LYS A 74 -34.76 16.37 -50.27
N THR A 75 -35.66 15.41 -50.17
CA THR A 75 -35.48 13.96 -50.24
C THR A 75 -34.54 13.56 -51.38
N SER A 76 -33.43 12.92 -51.04
CA SER A 76 -32.76 11.95 -51.92
C SER A 76 -32.90 10.58 -51.26
N THR A 77 -33.78 9.78 -51.83
CA THR A 77 -34.01 8.39 -51.45
C THR A 77 -32.82 7.57 -51.92
N SER A 78 -31.96 7.14 -51.00
CA SER A 78 -31.05 6.02 -51.25
C SER A 78 -31.18 5.00 -50.11
N SER A 79 -31.76 3.86 -50.48
CA SER A 79 -31.80 2.56 -49.81
C SER A 79 -31.49 2.51 -48.31
N ARG A 80 -32.55 2.45 -47.49
CA ARG A 80 -32.54 1.69 -46.24
C ARG A 80 -33.17 0.34 -46.52
N ASP A 81 -32.46 -0.73 -46.22
CA ASP A 81 -32.99 -1.96 -45.60
C ASP A 81 -31.86 -2.98 -45.40
N ALA A 82 -30.91 -2.61 -44.54
CA ALA A 82 -30.20 -3.60 -43.73
C ALA A 82 -30.77 -3.45 -42.30
N PRO A 83 -31.19 -4.54 -41.64
CA PRO A 83 -31.69 -4.44 -40.27
C PRO A 83 -30.58 -3.86 -39.39
N VAL A 84 -30.88 -2.77 -38.69
CA VAL A 84 -29.98 -2.21 -37.65
C VAL A 84 -29.81 -3.32 -36.62
N LYS A 85 -28.58 -3.84 -36.48
CA LYS A 85 -28.27 -4.88 -35.50
C LYS A 85 -28.57 -4.34 -34.12
N ASP A 86 -29.33 -5.08 -33.30
CA ASP A 86 -29.49 -4.74 -31.89
C ASP A 86 -28.11 -4.83 -31.22
N GLY A 87 -27.74 -3.81 -30.45
CA GLY A 87 -26.45 -3.79 -29.76
C GLY A 87 -26.32 -4.99 -28.83
N ARG A 88 -27.44 -5.46 -28.27
CA ARG A 88 -27.53 -6.69 -27.49
C ARG A 88 -26.89 -7.88 -28.20
N ASP A 89 -27.20 -8.11 -29.47
CA ASP A 89 -26.74 -9.30 -30.19
C ASP A 89 -25.22 -9.25 -30.41
N VAL A 90 -24.68 -8.05 -30.64
CA VAL A 90 -23.24 -7.84 -30.76
C VAL A 90 -22.52 -8.17 -29.45
N ILE A 91 -23.07 -7.71 -28.31
CA ILE A 91 -22.45 -7.94 -27.00
C ILE A 91 -22.60 -9.40 -26.56
N VAL A 92 -23.76 -10.03 -26.76
CA VAL A 92 -23.92 -11.47 -26.48
C VAL A 92 -22.90 -12.28 -27.28
N ARG A 93 -22.74 -11.98 -28.57
CA ARG A 93 -21.73 -12.62 -29.42
C ARG A 93 -20.30 -12.37 -28.94
N TYR A 94 -20.00 -11.19 -28.40
CA TYR A 94 -18.69 -10.90 -27.81
C TYR A 94 -18.37 -11.85 -26.65
N TYR A 95 -19.31 -12.04 -25.71
CA TYR A 95 -19.13 -12.92 -24.55
C TYR A 95 -19.10 -14.42 -24.93
N GLU A 96 -19.90 -14.83 -25.93
CA GLU A 96 -19.82 -16.18 -26.48
C GLU A 96 -18.45 -16.45 -27.10
N ALA A 97 -17.93 -15.53 -27.90
CA ALA A 97 -16.60 -15.63 -28.49
C ALA A 97 -15.50 -15.61 -27.42
N TYR A 98 -15.66 -14.78 -26.37
CA TYR A 98 -14.74 -14.76 -25.23
C TYR A 98 -14.68 -16.13 -24.54
N ASN A 99 -15.83 -16.70 -24.20
CA ASN A 99 -15.90 -18.01 -23.55
C ASN A 99 -15.38 -19.15 -24.42
N ALA A 100 -15.50 -19.03 -25.76
CA ALA A 100 -14.93 -19.96 -26.71
C ALA A 100 -13.41 -19.77 -26.91
N GLY A 101 -12.83 -18.66 -26.45
CA GLY A 101 -11.46 -18.27 -26.74
C GLY A 101 -11.24 -17.82 -28.20
N ASP A 102 -12.31 -17.43 -28.89
CA ASP A 102 -12.29 -16.97 -30.29
C ASP A 102 -11.97 -15.47 -30.37
N ILE A 103 -10.67 -15.18 -30.29
CA ILE A 103 -10.15 -13.81 -30.32
C ILE A 103 -10.35 -13.15 -31.69
N ASP A 104 -10.42 -13.93 -32.77
CA ASP A 104 -10.58 -13.40 -34.13
C ASP A 104 -12.01 -12.85 -34.32
N THR A 105 -13.02 -13.56 -33.82
CA THR A 105 -14.39 -13.02 -33.77
C THR A 105 -14.44 -11.75 -32.93
N ILE A 106 -13.83 -11.74 -31.74
CA ILE A 106 -13.80 -10.54 -30.88
C ILE A 106 -13.15 -9.37 -31.62
N ALA A 107 -12.00 -9.57 -32.26
CA ALA A 107 -11.29 -8.53 -33.00
C ALA A 107 -12.15 -7.90 -34.11
N GLY A 108 -13.01 -8.71 -34.76
CA GLY A 108 -13.96 -8.22 -35.77
C GLY A 108 -15.09 -7.35 -35.20
N LEU A 109 -15.47 -7.56 -33.94
CA LEU A 109 -16.49 -6.77 -33.24
C LEU A 109 -15.96 -5.43 -32.71
N LEU A 110 -14.64 -5.29 -32.53
CA LEU A 110 -14.01 -4.08 -31.99
C LEU A 110 -13.74 -3.04 -33.10
N ALA A 111 -14.07 -1.77 -32.85
CA ALA A 111 -13.65 -0.66 -33.71
C ALA A 111 -12.11 -0.52 -33.72
N PRO A 112 -11.48 -0.01 -34.78
CA PRO A 112 -10.03 0.16 -34.85
C PRO A 112 -9.48 1.00 -33.69
N ASP A 113 -10.23 2.02 -33.28
CA ASP A 113 -9.92 3.03 -32.27
C ASP A 113 -10.66 2.79 -30.94
N VAL A 114 -11.07 1.55 -30.66
CA VAL A 114 -11.81 1.20 -29.43
C VAL A 114 -11.07 1.62 -28.17
N SER A 115 -11.79 2.17 -27.19
CA SER A 115 -11.27 2.40 -25.83
C SER A 115 -11.86 1.39 -24.85
N TYR A 116 -11.02 0.49 -24.33
CA TYR A 116 -11.45 -0.59 -23.43
C TYR A 116 -10.90 -0.35 -22.03
N HIS A 117 -11.77 -0.04 -21.07
CA HIS A 117 -11.36 0.20 -19.68
C HIS A 117 -11.86 -0.89 -18.75
N ASP A 118 -10.99 -1.84 -18.44
CA ASP A 118 -11.18 -2.73 -17.30
C ASP A 118 -10.69 -2.01 -16.05
N MET A 119 -11.61 -1.74 -15.10
CA MET A 119 -11.33 -0.94 -13.91
C MET A 119 -10.41 -1.63 -12.88
N ILE A 120 -9.97 -2.86 -13.15
CA ILE A 120 -8.82 -3.46 -12.45
C ILE A 120 -7.52 -2.71 -12.81
N TYR A 121 -7.45 -2.14 -14.02
CA TYR A 121 -6.33 -1.33 -14.50
C TYR A 121 -6.62 0.17 -14.35
N GLU A 122 -5.54 0.92 -14.14
CA GLU A 122 -5.61 2.37 -13.95
C GLU A 122 -5.99 3.09 -15.24
N GLU A 123 -5.38 2.69 -16.36
CA GLU A 123 -5.58 3.29 -17.68
C GLU A 123 -6.31 2.32 -18.63
N PRO A 124 -7.10 2.84 -19.59
CA PRO A 124 -7.74 2.02 -20.61
C PRO A 124 -6.73 1.49 -21.65
N PHE A 125 -7.02 0.32 -22.21
CA PHE A 125 -6.37 -0.17 -23.43
C PHE A 125 -6.93 0.59 -24.63
N GLN A 126 -6.05 1.13 -25.48
CA GLN A 126 -6.40 1.99 -26.60
C GLN A 126 -6.12 1.32 -27.95
N GLY A 127 -7.18 1.20 -28.75
CA GLY A 127 -7.14 0.61 -30.07
C GLY A 127 -7.26 -0.92 -30.05
N ARG A 128 -7.73 -1.48 -31.17
CA ARG A 128 -8.04 -2.90 -31.31
C ARG A 128 -6.85 -3.81 -30.99
N GLU A 129 -5.65 -3.42 -31.40
CA GLU A 129 -4.45 -4.25 -31.23
C GLU A 129 -4.07 -4.44 -29.76
N GLU A 130 -4.17 -3.38 -28.94
CA GLU A 130 -3.85 -3.44 -27.52
C GLU A 130 -4.86 -4.31 -26.76
N VAL A 131 -6.16 -4.15 -27.06
CA VAL A 131 -7.23 -4.98 -26.50
C VAL A 131 -7.03 -6.45 -26.85
N VAL A 132 -6.72 -6.75 -28.11
CA VAL A 132 -6.47 -8.12 -28.56
C VAL A 132 -5.22 -8.71 -27.89
N ALA A 133 -4.15 -7.92 -27.72
CA ALA A 133 -2.95 -8.36 -27.00
C ALA A 133 -3.26 -8.67 -25.52
N TYR A 134 -4.07 -7.83 -24.88
CA TYR A 134 -4.58 -8.06 -23.53
C TYR A 134 -5.37 -9.37 -23.44
N LEU A 135 -6.36 -9.58 -24.32
CA LEU A 135 -7.18 -10.81 -24.34
C LEU A 135 -6.33 -12.07 -24.57
N ARG A 136 -5.29 -12.01 -25.42
CA ARG A 136 -4.34 -13.13 -25.60
C ARG A 136 -3.54 -13.41 -24.32
N LYS A 137 -3.15 -12.38 -23.58
CA LYS A 137 -2.48 -12.54 -22.28
C LYS A 137 -3.43 -13.21 -21.29
N VAL A 138 -4.67 -12.73 -21.19
CA VAL A 138 -5.70 -13.34 -20.34
C VAL A 138 -5.87 -14.82 -20.67
N ARG A 139 -5.96 -15.20 -21.95
CA ARG A 139 -6.10 -16.61 -22.37
C ARG A 139 -4.92 -17.51 -22.00
N LYS A 140 -3.72 -16.94 -21.86
CA LYS A 140 -2.52 -17.70 -21.42
C LYS A 140 -2.47 -17.88 -19.91
N THR A 141 -3.08 -16.98 -19.15
CA THR A 141 -2.97 -16.94 -17.69
C THR A 141 -4.20 -17.52 -17.00
N VAL A 142 -5.39 -17.33 -17.57
CA VAL A 142 -6.67 -17.72 -16.97
C VAL A 142 -7.06 -19.11 -17.47
N PRO A 143 -7.38 -20.06 -16.57
CA PRO A 143 -7.88 -21.38 -16.92
C PRO A 143 -9.05 -21.33 -17.92
N SER A 144 -9.07 -22.24 -18.88
CA SER A 144 -10.06 -22.24 -19.97
C SER A 144 -11.47 -22.63 -19.54
N ASP A 145 -11.63 -23.19 -18.34
CA ASP A 145 -12.89 -23.56 -17.72
C ASP A 145 -13.53 -22.43 -16.91
N LEU A 146 -12.88 -21.26 -16.81
CA LEU A 146 -13.51 -20.03 -16.32
C LEU A 146 -14.30 -19.36 -17.44
N LYS A 147 -15.59 -19.18 -17.21
CA LYS A 147 -16.52 -18.62 -18.20
C LYS A 147 -17.37 -17.51 -17.59
N PHE A 148 -17.61 -16.48 -18.38
CA PHE A 148 -18.60 -15.46 -18.06
C PHE A 148 -20.01 -16.01 -18.31
N VAL A 149 -20.88 -15.89 -17.33
CA VAL A 149 -22.30 -16.18 -17.46
C VAL A 149 -23.06 -14.86 -17.41
N ILE A 150 -23.81 -14.60 -18.48
CA ILE A 150 -24.63 -13.40 -18.61
C ILE A 150 -25.86 -13.54 -17.72
N GLU A 151 -26.05 -12.61 -16.77
CA GLU A 151 -27.24 -12.56 -15.92
C GLU A 151 -28.38 -11.76 -16.60
N ASP A 152 -28.07 -10.57 -17.12
CA ASP A 152 -29.03 -9.72 -17.82
C ASP A 152 -28.33 -8.80 -18.84
N VAL A 153 -29.04 -8.39 -19.89
CA VAL A 153 -28.53 -7.51 -20.94
C VAL A 153 -29.62 -6.56 -21.44
N THR A 154 -29.30 -5.27 -21.50
CA THR A 154 -30.21 -4.26 -22.04
C THR A 154 -30.38 -4.41 -23.55
N SER A 155 -31.58 -4.16 -24.07
CA SER A 155 -31.91 -4.24 -25.50
C SER A 155 -32.63 -2.99 -26.00
N GLY A 156 -32.67 -2.80 -27.33
CA GLY A 156 -33.49 -1.76 -27.97
C GLY A 156 -32.79 -0.43 -28.21
N ASP A 157 -31.57 -0.24 -27.69
CA ASP A 157 -30.66 0.82 -28.10
C ASP A 157 -29.47 0.19 -28.87
N PRO A 158 -29.31 0.45 -30.18
CA PRO A 158 -28.21 -0.10 -30.97
C PRO A 158 -26.84 0.49 -30.59
N ARG A 159 -26.80 1.57 -29.82
CA ARG A 159 -25.58 2.26 -29.41
C ARG A 159 -25.10 1.86 -28.03
N ALA A 160 -25.99 1.68 -27.06
CA ALA A 160 -25.62 1.56 -25.66
C ALA A 160 -26.14 0.25 -25.07
N VAL A 161 -25.23 -0.56 -24.54
CA VAL A 161 -25.56 -1.87 -23.96
C VAL A 161 -24.93 -2.00 -22.58
N GLY A 162 -25.77 -2.19 -21.57
CA GLY A 162 -25.36 -2.64 -20.24
C GLY A 162 -25.57 -4.14 -20.10
N ILE A 163 -24.64 -4.81 -19.42
CA ILE A 163 -24.70 -6.23 -19.12
C ILE A 163 -24.27 -6.48 -17.68
N THR A 164 -24.92 -7.42 -17.02
CA THR A 164 -24.46 -7.98 -15.74
C THR A 164 -24.06 -9.43 -15.93
N TRP A 165 -23.03 -9.85 -15.21
CA TRP A 165 -22.47 -11.18 -15.36
C TRP A 165 -21.84 -11.67 -14.06
N HIS A 166 -21.63 -12.98 -13.97
CA HIS A 166 -20.76 -13.61 -12.99
C HIS A 166 -19.83 -14.60 -13.69
N VAL A 167 -18.75 -15.01 -13.03
CA VAL A 167 -17.87 -16.05 -13.56
C VAL A 167 -18.20 -17.38 -12.92
N GLU A 168 -18.24 -18.43 -13.74
CA GLU A 168 -18.31 -19.82 -13.29
C GLU A 168 -17.04 -20.57 -13.67
N CYS A 169 -16.69 -21.58 -12.87
CA CYS A 169 -15.58 -22.48 -13.09
C CYS A 169 -16.11 -23.91 -13.28
N GLY A 170 -15.59 -24.62 -14.28
CA GLY A 170 -15.94 -26.02 -14.54
C GLY A 170 -17.44 -26.22 -14.78
N ASP A 171 -18.05 -27.13 -14.03
CA ASP A 171 -19.46 -27.54 -14.15
C ASP A 171 -20.42 -26.56 -13.45
N GLY A 172 -20.29 -25.27 -13.73
CA GLY A 172 -21.21 -24.23 -13.25
C GLY A 172 -20.99 -23.76 -11.81
N VAL A 173 -19.79 -23.98 -11.26
CA VAL A 173 -19.46 -23.51 -9.91
C VAL A 173 -19.18 -22.01 -9.94
N VAL A 174 -20.04 -21.21 -9.32
CA VAL A 174 -19.87 -19.75 -9.24
C VAL A 174 -18.53 -19.41 -8.56
N PHE A 175 -17.68 -18.67 -9.26
CA PHE A 175 -16.40 -18.22 -8.75
C PHE A 175 -16.62 -17.09 -7.72
N PRO A 176 -16.05 -17.17 -6.51
CA PRO A 176 -16.30 -16.18 -5.47
C PRO A 176 -15.75 -14.79 -5.87
N PHE A 177 -16.51 -13.74 -5.55
CA PHE A 177 -16.16 -12.33 -5.84
C PHE A 177 -15.94 -12.02 -7.33
N SER A 178 -16.62 -12.75 -8.21
CA SER A 178 -16.47 -12.63 -9.67
C SER A 178 -17.70 -12.06 -10.38
N ARG A 179 -18.58 -11.38 -9.65
CA ARG A 179 -19.69 -10.68 -10.29
C ARG A 179 -19.17 -9.41 -10.94
N GLY A 180 -19.88 -8.92 -11.94
CA GLY A 180 -19.54 -7.66 -12.56
C GLY A 180 -20.64 -7.10 -13.42
N CYS A 181 -20.40 -5.89 -13.90
CA CYS A 181 -21.20 -5.29 -14.94
C CYS A 181 -20.29 -4.60 -15.94
N SER A 182 -20.75 -4.59 -17.19
CA SER A 182 -20.03 -3.95 -18.28
C SER A 182 -20.95 -3.02 -19.04
N PHE A 183 -20.39 -1.91 -19.51
CA PHE A 183 -21.08 -0.93 -20.32
C PHE A 183 -20.34 -0.78 -21.66
N TYR A 184 -21.06 -1.00 -22.74
CA TYR A 184 -20.54 -0.89 -24.10
C TYR A 184 -21.18 0.27 -24.83
N THR A 185 -20.37 0.97 -25.61
CA THR A 185 -20.81 1.89 -26.64
C THR A 185 -20.43 1.32 -28.00
N LEU A 186 -21.41 1.24 -28.90
CA LEU A 186 -21.26 0.77 -30.26
C LEU A 186 -21.46 1.91 -31.24
N ASP A 187 -20.80 1.84 -32.38
CA ASP A 187 -21.10 2.68 -33.54
C ASP A 187 -22.35 2.13 -34.24
N PRO A 188 -23.47 2.89 -34.31
CA PRO A 188 -24.71 2.43 -34.95
C PRO A 188 -24.58 2.12 -36.44
N ALA A 189 -23.59 2.70 -37.14
CA ALA A 189 -23.41 2.47 -38.58
C ALA A 189 -22.71 1.15 -38.87
N THR A 190 -21.71 0.79 -38.06
CA THR A 190 -20.89 -0.41 -38.27
C THR A 190 -21.30 -1.57 -37.37
N GLY A 191 -21.97 -1.29 -36.25
CA GLY A 191 -22.25 -2.24 -35.17
C GLY A 191 -21.01 -2.65 -34.38
N GLN A 192 -19.90 -1.92 -34.52
CA GLN A 192 -18.64 -2.21 -33.81
C GLN A 192 -18.58 -1.52 -32.45
N ILE A 193 -17.91 -2.16 -31.49
CA ILE A 193 -17.69 -1.64 -30.14
C ILE A 193 -16.61 -0.54 -30.21
N VAL A 194 -16.97 0.69 -29.84
CA VAL A 194 -16.06 1.85 -29.78
C VAL A 194 -15.59 2.15 -28.36
N ALA A 195 -16.36 1.75 -27.35
CA ALA A 195 -15.92 1.83 -25.96
C ALA A 195 -16.48 0.68 -25.13
N ALA A 196 -15.67 0.20 -24.19
CA ALA A 196 -16.08 -0.77 -23.18
C ALA A 196 -15.61 -0.28 -21.81
N ARG A 197 -16.44 -0.49 -20.79
CA ARG A 197 -16.06 -0.27 -19.40
C ARG A 197 -16.53 -1.44 -18.55
N ASP A 198 -15.60 -2.14 -17.94
CA ASP A 198 -15.86 -3.28 -17.08
C ASP A 198 -15.67 -2.91 -15.61
N LEU A 199 -16.66 -3.25 -14.79
CA LEU A 199 -16.65 -3.08 -13.35
C LEU A 199 -16.73 -4.47 -12.70
N VAL A 200 -15.61 -4.89 -12.12
CA VAL A 200 -15.52 -6.18 -11.43
C VAL A 200 -15.80 -5.97 -9.93
N GLU A 201 -16.53 -6.92 -9.33
CA GLU A 201 -16.78 -6.95 -7.90
C GLU A 201 -15.46 -6.89 -7.12
N SER A 202 -15.38 -5.97 -6.15
CA SER A 202 -14.21 -5.92 -5.28
C SER A 202 -14.17 -7.14 -4.36
N SER A 203 -13.01 -7.81 -4.31
CA SER A 203 -12.73 -8.87 -3.34
C SER A 203 -12.77 -8.35 -1.89
N VAL A 204 -12.59 -7.04 -1.70
CA VAL A 204 -12.71 -6.38 -0.40
C VAL A 204 -14.11 -5.74 -0.29
N LYS A 205 -14.92 -6.22 0.65
CA LYS A 205 -16.26 -5.70 0.95
C LYS A 205 -16.25 -4.93 2.26
N PRO A 206 -15.73 -3.68 2.28
CA PRO A 206 -15.50 -2.95 3.53
C PRO A 206 -16.81 -2.53 4.24
N GLY A 207 -17.97 -2.66 3.60
CA GLY A 207 -19.27 -2.46 4.21
C GLY A 207 -19.39 -1.12 4.93
N SER A 208 -19.90 -1.15 6.18
CA SER A 208 -20.07 0.06 7.00
C SER A 208 -18.75 0.75 7.36
N SER A 209 -17.61 0.05 7.31
CA SER A 209 -16.29 0.62 7.61
C SER A 209 -15.84 1.60 6.51
N ALA A 210 -16.14 1.32 5.24
CA ALA A 210 -15.90 2.29 4.16
C ALA A 210 -16.77 3.54 4.32
N LEU A 211 -18.02 3.40 4.77
CA LEU A 211 -18.89 4.53 5.05
C LEU A 211 -18.39 5.37 6.23
N LYS A 212 -17.90 4.73 7.29
CA LYS A 212 -17.26 5.42 8.44
C LYS A 212 -15.98 6.14 8.01
N LEU A 213 -15.14 5.50 7.21
CA LEU A 213 -13.93 6.10 6.66
C LEU A 213 -14.28 7.29 5.76
N LEU A 214 -15.27 7.15 4.87
CA LEU A 214 -15.76 8.25 4.05
C LEU A 214 -16.28 9.40 4.92
N GLY A 215 -17.05 9.11 5.97
CA GLY A 215 -17.52 10.10 6.94
C GLY A 215 -16.37 10.82 7.67
N ALA A 216 -15.35 10.08 8.08
CA ALA A 216 -14.16 10.63 8.73
C ALA A 216 -13.29 11.46 7.79
N LEU A 217 -13.22 11.08 6.50
CA LEU A 217 -12.47 11.80 5.47
C LEU A 217 -13.25 12.97 4.87
N THR A 218 -14.58 12.99 4.97
CA THR A 218 -15.43 14.05 4.39
C THR A 218 -15.03 15.47 4.82
N PRO A 219 -14.72 15.76 6.09
CA PRO A 219 -14.22 17.08 6.50
C PRO A 219 -12.90 17.44 5.81
N LEU A 220 -12.00 16.47 5.66
CA LEU A 220 -10.71 16.66 4.99
C LEU A 220 -10.88 16.88 3.49
N ILE A 221 -11.71 16.08 2.83
CA ILE A 221 -12.05 16.21 1.40
C ILE A 221 -12.71 17.57 1.14
N ARG A 222 -13.64 18.00 1.99
CA ARG A 222 -14.26 19.33 1.91
C ARG A 222 -13.26 20.46 2.08
N LYS A 223 -12.29 20.30 2.99
CA LYS A 223 -11.20 21.28 3.20
C LYS A 223 -10.22 21.32 2.03
N LEU A 224 -9.95 20.17 1.39
CA LEU A 224 -9.12 20.06 0.19
C LEU A 224 -9.83 20.61 -1.05
N GLY A 225 -11.16 20.56 -1.11
CA GLY A 225 -11.94 21.11 -2.21
C GLY A 225 -11.55 20.47 -3.56
N PRO A 226 -11.29 21.24 -4.62
CA PRO A 226 -10.79 20.72 -5.91
C PRO A 226 -9.46 19.95 -5.80
N ASN A 227 -8.69 20.15 -4.72
CA ASN A 227 -7.45 19.41 -4.47
C ASN A 227 -7.69 17.98 -3.96
N ALA A 228 -8.94 17.58 -3.71
CA ALA A 228 -9.31 16.20 -3.37
C ALA A 228 -9.46 15.30 -4.61
N ASP A 229 -9.26 15.85 -5.82
CA ASP A 229 -9.17 15.07 -7.05
C ASP A 229 -8.14 13.92 -6.89
N PRO A 230 -8.44 12.68 -7.29
CA PRO A 230 -7.50 11.57 -7.29
C PRO A 230 -6.14 11.91 -7.92
N ALA A 231 -6.11 12.72 -8.97
CA ALA A 231 -4.88 13.20 -9.60
C ALA A 231 -4.05 14.10 -8.69
N ASN A 232 -4.70 14.87 -7.80
CA ASN A 232 -4.04 15.69 -6.79
C ASN A 232 -3.63 14.86 -5.55
N LEU A 233 -4.42 13.84 -5.16
CA LEU A 233 -4.08 12.91 -4.08
C LEU A 233 -2.84 12.07 -4.40
N LYS A 234 -2.64 11.67 -5.67
CA LYS A 234 -1.41 11.01 -6.14
C LYS A 234 -0.14 11.85 -5.92
N ARG A 235 -0.27 13.17 -5.71
CA ARG A 235 0.86 14.07 -5.40
C ARG A 235 1.20 14.13 -3.92
N LEU A 236 0.27 13.79 -3.05
CA LEU A 236 0.53 13.82 -1.61
C LEU A 236 1.53 12.71 -1.29
N PRO A 237 2.56 13.00 -0.48
CA PRO A 237 3.58 12.01 -0.11
C PRO A 237 3.03 11.03 0.94
N LEU A 238 1.86 10.42 0.70
CA LEU A 238 1.12 9.62 1.68
C LEU A 238 1.97 8.44 2.19
N ALA A 239 2.69 7.76 1.30
CA ALA A 239 3.59 6.67 1.67
C ALA A 239 4.72 7.18 2.59
N ALA A 240 5.43 8.23 2.18
CA ALA A 240 6.48 8.83 3.01
C ALA A 240 5.94 9.36 4.34
N ALA A 241 4.77 10.01 4.34
CA ALA A 241 4.12 10.52 5.54
C ALA A 241 3.72 9.39 6.49
N ALA A 242 3.23 8.26 5.97
CA ALA A 242 2.95 7.08 6.77
C ALA A 242 4.22 6.48 7.40
N VAL A 243 5.32 6.42 6.65
CA VAL A 243 6.61 5.93 7.19
C VAL A 243 7.20 6.92 8.22
N TRP A 244 7.07 8.24 8.01
CA TRP A 244 7.45 9.23 9.03
C TRP A 244 6.58 9.17 10.28
N ALA A 245 5.27 8.96 10.15
CA ALA A 245 4.38 8.75 11.28
C ALA A 245 4.74 7.46 12.04
N PHE A 246 5.07 6.39 11.30
CA PHE A 246 5.61 5.16 11.89
C PHE A 246 6.92 5.43 12.62
N TYR A 247 7.86 6.20 12.04
CA TYR A 247 9.11 6.58 12.69
C TYR A 247 8.90 7.37 13.99
N ALA A 248 7.95 8.32 13.97
CA ALA A 248 7.60 9.09 15.16
C ALA A 248 7.02 8.19 16.25
N GLY A 249 6.14 7.25 15.89
CA GLY A 249 5.59 6.25 16.82
C GLY A 249 6.66 5.30 17.36
N TYR A 250 7.52 4.76 16.48
CA TYR A 250 8.65 3.92 16.83
C TYR A 250 9.59 4.64 17.80
N SER A 251 10.00 5.87 17.49
CA SER A 251 10.89 6.65 18.35
C SER A 251 10.24 7.01 19.68
N ALA A 252 8.95 7.39 19.67
CA ALA A 252 8.21 7.70 20.89
C ALA A 252 8.11 6.46 21.79
N TYR A 253 7.83 5.28 21.25
CA TYR A 253 7.67 4.05 22.02
C TYR A 253 9.01 3.40 22.41
N VAL A 254 9.85 3.06 21.43
CA VAL A 254 11.09 2.32 21.66
C VAL A 254 12.15 3.22 22.30
N MET A 255 12.35 4.44 21.80
CA MET A 255 13.47 5.27 22.28
C MET A 255 13.13 6.09 23.52
N LEU A 256 11.93 6.68 23.57
CA LEU A 256 11.62 7.73 24.57
C LEU A 256 10.65 7.27 25.67
N SER A 257 9.85 6.23 25.44
CA SER A 257 8.84 5.80 26.42
C SER A 257 9.45 4.98 27.55
N THR A 258 8.85 5.10 28.73
CA THR A 258 9.07 4.20 29.87
C THR A 258 8.18 2.96 29.84
N ALA A 259 7.25 2.87 28.88
CA ALA A 259 6.32 1.74 28.76
C ALA A 259 6.92 0.52 28.06
N ALA A 260 7.95 0.72 27.24
CA ALA A 260 8.65 -0.38 26.61
C ALA A 260 9.70 -0.96 27.59
N PRO A 261 10.16 -2.22 27.45
CA PRO A 261 11.09 -2.87 28.38
C PRO A 261 12.44 -2.16 28.60
N GLY A 262 12.90 -2.07 29.84
CA GLY A 262 14.14 -1.38 30.19
C GLY A 262 14.09 0.16 30.17
N ALA A 263 15.20 0.78 30.54
CA ALA A 263 15.29 2.24 30.65
C ALA A 263 15.23 2.93 29.27
N PRO A 264 14.56 4.09 29.13
CA PRO A 264 14.52 4.82 27.86
C PRO A 264 15.91 5.32 27.46
N ALA A 265 16.10 5.62 26.17
CA ALA A 265 17.40 5.93 25.58
C ALA A 265 18.14 7.10 26.28
N TYR A 266 17.41 8.13 26.72
CA TYR A 266 17.98 9.29 27.42
C TYR A 266 18.42 9.00 28.87
N ASN A 267 18.07 7.82 29.41
CA ASN A 267 18.43 7.39 30.76
C ASN A 267 19.00 5.97 30.73
N THR A 268 19.76 5.63 29.68
CA THR A 268 20.37 4.30 29.53
C THR A 268 21.45 4.12 30.59
N PRO A 269 21.43 3.03 31.38
CA PRO A 269 22.46 2.75 32.37
C PRO A 269 23.85 2.62 31.72
N PRO A 270 24.92 3.11 32.36
CA PRO A 270 26.28 2.98 31.82
C PRO A 270 26.67 1.54 31.50
N GLU A 271 26.17 0.57 32.28
CA GLU A 271 26.46 -0.85 32.11
C GLU A 271 25.94 -1.39 30.77
N VAL A 272 24.75 -0.94 30.35
CA VAL A 272 24.16 -1.29 29.04
C VAL A 272 24.95 -0.68 27.90
N LEU A 273 25.44 0.57 28.07
CA LEU A 273 26.31 1.19 27.06
C LEU A 273 27.66 0.47 26.94
N MET A 274 28.22 0.01 28.06
CA MET A 274 29.46 -0.77 28.08
C MET A 274 29.28 -2.15 27.45
N GLU A 275 28.16 -2.83 27.68
CA GLU A 275 27.82 -4.11 27.03
C GLU A 275 27.81 -3.96 25.51
N VAL A 276 27.10 -2.96 24.98
CA VAL A 276 27.05 -2.68 23.53
C VAL A 276 28.43 -2.34 22.97
N PHE A 277 29.25 -1.60 23.73
CA PHE A 277 30.62 -1.31 23.34
C PHE A 277 31.47 -2.58 23.27
N TYR A 278 31.36 -3.50 24.24
CA TYR A 278 32.08 -4.77 24.23
C TYR A 278 31.63 -5.70 23.10
N GLU A 279 30.33 -5.76 22.82
CA GLU A 279 29.81 -6.47 21.65
C GLU A 279 30.35 -5.88 20.34
N SER A 280 30.48 -4.55 20.27
CA SER A 280 31.08 -3.85 19.13
C SER A 280 32.56 -4.19 18.95
N LEU A 281 33.32 -4.44 20.03
CA LEU A 281 34.69 -4.95 19.93
C LEU A 281 34.74 -6.37 19.35
N ASN A 282 33.67 -7.16 19.50
CA ASN A 282 33.57 -8.50 18.93
C ASN A 282 32.77 -8.52 17.61
N PHE A 283 32.73 -7.40 16.88
CA PHE A 283 32.03 -7.29 15.61
C PHE A 283 32.45 -8.38 14.61
N PHE A 284 31.44 -9.09 14.09
CA PHE A 284 31.53 -10.27 13.22
C PHE A 284 32.47 -11.35 13.73
N TYR A 285 32.69 -11.42 15.04
CA TYR A 285 33.59 -12.37 15.69
C TYR A 285 35.05 -12.28 15.20
N ILE A 286 35.41 -11.21 14.48
CA ILE A 286 36.73 -11.06 13.87
C ILE A 286 37.80 -11.05 14.96
N ASN A 287 37.62 -10.22 15.99
CA ASN A 287 38.59 -10.11 17.08
C ASN A 287 38.65 -11.36 17.96
N ILE A 288 37.55 -12.11 18.08
CA ILE A 288 37.54 -13.41 18.77
C ILE A 288 38.42 -14.41 17.99
N GLY A 289 38.27 -14.48 16.66
CA GLY A 289 39.08 -15.35 15.81
C GLY A 289 40.55 -14.94 15.77
N LEU A 290 40.84 -13.64 15.68
CA LEU A 290 42.21 -13.12 15.74
C LEU A 290 42.86 -13.46 17.09
N ALA A 291 42.16 -13.26 18.20
CA ALA A 291 42.67 -13.58 19.53
C ALA A 291 42.96 -15.09 19.67
N ALA A 292 42.09 -15.94 19.12
CA ALA A 292 42.33 -17.39 19.06
C ALA A 292 43.56 -17.77 18.21
N ALA A 293 43.93 -16.94 17.23
CA ALA A 293 45.16 -17.08 16.45
C ALA A 293 46.39 -16.40 17.09
N GLY A 294 46.27 -15.86 18.31
CA GLY A 294 47.34 -15.15 19.02
C GLY A 294 47.56 -13.70 18.57
N LEU A 295 46.64 -13.13 17.77
CA LEU A 295 46.68 -11.75 17.28
C LEU A 295 45.61 -10.93 18.02
N SER A 296 46.00 -9.87 18.75
CA SER A 296 45.03 -9.02 19.47
C SER A 296 45.24 -7.53 19.18
N PRO A 297 45.06 -7.07 17.93
CA PRO A 297 45.19 -5.65 17.58
C PRO A 297 44.15 -4.77 18.29
N VAL A 298 43.00 -5.34 18.62
CA VAL A 298 41.92 -4.74 19.41
C VAL A 298 41.54 -5.75 20.50
N PRO A 299 41.21 -5.33 21.73
CA PRO A 299 40.79 -6.24 22.77
C PRO A 299 39.53 -7.03 22.37
N SER A 300 39.53 -8.35 22.60
CA SER A 300 38.29 -9.14 22.61
C SER A 300 37.81 -9.27 24.05
N VAL A 301 36.64 -8.69 24.34
CA VAL A 301 36.08 -8.66 25.69
C VAL A 301 34.95 -9.68 25.79
N PRO A 302 34.92 -10.58 26.78
CA PRO A 302 33.81 -11.51 26.94
C PRO A 302 32.46 -10.81 27.21
N SER A 303 31.48 -11.12 26.36
CA SER A 303 30.07 -10.70 26.44
C SER A 303 29.13 -11.93 26.50
N PRO A 304 27.90 -11.76 27.04
CA PRO A 304 26.88 -12.80 27.02
C PRO A 304 26.60 -13.33 25.60
N PRO A 305 26.66 -14.66 25.36
CA PRO A 305 26.58 -15.23 24.02
C PRO A 305 25.30 -14.92 23.25
N VAL A 306 24.16 -14.85 23.94
CA VAL A 306 22.86 -14.58 23.31
C VAL A 306 22.79 -13.14 22.80
N SER A 307 23.26 -12.17 23.59
CA SER A 307 23.26 -10.76 23.19
C SER A 307 24.29 -10.49 22.09
N GLU A 308 25.50 -11.03 22.23
CA GLU A 308 26.54 -10.95 21.20
C GLU A 308 26.13 -11.62 19.88
N ALA A 309 25.36 -12.73 19.96
CA ALA A 309 24.76 -13.37 18.79
C ALA A 309 23.70 -12.49 18.12
N LEU A 310 22.76 -11.94 18.88
CA LEU A 310 21.73 -11.05 18.35
C LEU A 310 22.35 -9.82 17.68
N PHE A 311 23.31 -9.17 18.35
CA PHE A 311 24.05 -8.03 17.82
C PHE A 311 24.68 -8.34 16.45
N ASN A 312 25.46 -9.41 16.36
CA ASN A 312 26.16 -9.78 15.13
C ASN A 312 25.20 -10.25 14.02
N PHE A 313 24.11 -10.94 14.38
CA PHE A 313 23.09 -11.38 13.43
C PHE A 313 22.37 -10.19 12.77
N VAL A 314 21.95 -9.19 13.57
CA VAL A 314 21.31 -7.98 13.04
C VAL A 314 22.27 -7.19 12.17
N ASN A 315 23.54 -7.03 12.58
CA ASN A 315 24.55 -6.37 11.77
C ASN A 315 24.85 -7.11 10.45
N ALA A 316 24.85 -8.44 10.47
CA ALA A 316 24.97 -9.25 9.26
C ALA A 316 23.77 -9.02 8.32
N TRP A 317 22.58 -8.80 8.87
CA TRP A 317 21.42 -8.40 8.09
C TRP A 317 21.56 -7.00 7.50
N SER A 318 22.00 -6.02 8.29
CA SER A 318 22.28 -4.65 7.85
C SER A 318 23.32 -4.60 6.73
N LEU A 319 24.34 -5.47 6.77
CA LEU A 319 25.36 -5.58 5.72
C LEU A 319 24.71 -5.84 4.35
N MET A 320 23.72 -6.73 4.29
CA MET A 320 23.04 -7.11 3.06
C MET A 320 22.24 -5.99 2.41
N ALA A 321 21.85 -4.94 3.17
CA ALA A 321 21.04 -3.85 2.64
C ALA A 321 21.77 -3.02 1.57
N LEU A 322 23.10 -2.83 1.70
CA LEU A 322 23.86 -1.93 0.83
C LEU A 322 23.74 -2.25 -0.68
N PRO A 323 23.97 -3.49 -1.16
CA PRO A 323 23.75 -3.82 -2.57
C PRO A 323 22.39 -3.39 -3.12
N TYR A 324 21.31 -3.61 -2.36
CA TYR A 324 19.96 -3.25 -2.77
C TYR A 324 19.76 -1.73 -2.75
N MET A 325 20.28 -1.03 -1.72
CA MET A 325 20.19 0.42 -1.65
C MET A 325 20.88 1.10 -2.84
N LEU A 326 22.01 0.55 -3.31
CA LEU A 326 22.75 1.06 -4.46
C LEU A 326 22.08 0.74 -5.80
N ALA A 327 21.42 -0.42 -5.89
CA ALA A 327 20.72 -0.86 -7.09
C ALA A 327 19.33 -0.22 -7.26
N ASP A 328 18.71 0.20 -6.16
CA ASP A 328 17.34 0.71 -6.13
C ASP A 328 17.23 2.12 -6.73
N GLY A 329 16.40 2.24 -7.77
CA GLY A 329 16.16 3.49 -8.48
C GLY A 329 15.48 4.54 -7.62
N ALA A 330 14.57 4.14 -6.72
CA ALA A 330 13.91 5.04 -5.77
C ALA A 330 14.86 5.65 -4.73
N SER A 331 16.03 5.03 -4.52
CA SER A 331 17.06 5.53 -3.61
C SER A 331 17.95 6.60 -4.23
N LYS A 332 17.99 6.71 -5.56
CA LYS A 332 18.90 7.64 -6.26
C LYS A 332 18.68 9.10 -5.87
N LYS A 333 17.45 9.49 -5.52
CA LYS A 333 17.13 10.85 -5.04
C LYS A 333 17.74 11.21 -3.69
N LEU A 334 18.14 10.22 -2.88
CA LEU A 334 18.83 10.45 -1.61
C LEU A 334 20.32 10.83 -1.82
N GLY A 335 20.80 10.76 -3.07
CA GLY A 335 22.13 11.16 -3.48
C GLY A 335 22.87 10.05 -4.21
N GLY A 336 24.11 10.36 -4.62
CA GLY A 336 24.99 9.37 -5.23
C GLY A 336 25.45 8.27 -4.26
N PRO A 337 26.23 7.28 -4.75
CA PRO A 337 26.66 6.12 -3.98
C PRO A 337 27.26 6.46 -2.61
N GLY A 338 28.05 7.53 -2.50
CA GLY A 338 28.64 7.96 -1.22
C GLY A 338 27.62 8.35 -0.16
N ARG A 339 26.51 9.03 -0.52
CA ARG A 339 25.45 9.37 0.44
C ARG A 339 24.64 8.15 0.85
N LEU A 340 24.43 7.20 -0.06
CA LEU A 340 23.79 5.93 0.26
C LEU A 340 24.64 5.07 1.19
N VAL A 341 25.97 5.05 0.99
CA VAL A 341 26.90 4.41 1.93
C VAL A 341 26.84 5.10 3.30
N ALA A 342 26.74 6.42 3.37
CA ALA A 342 26.58 7.12 4.66
C ALA A 342 25.28 6.73 5.39
N TRP A 343 24.15 6.64 4.67
CA TRP A 343 22.91 6.10 5.22
C TRP A 343 23.07 4.67 5.71
N TRP A 344 23.67 3.81 4.88
CA TRP A 344 23.94 2.42 5.22
C TRP A 344 24.85 2.28 6.45
N THR A 345 25.89 3.10 6.59
CA THR A 345 26.73 3.12 7.80
C THR A 345 25.90 3.48 9.04
N GLY A 346 24.98 4.45 8.93
CA GLY A 346 24.02 4.72 10.00
C GLY A 346 23.12 3.52 10.32
N ILE A 347 22.67 2.78 9.30
CA ILE A 347 21.86 1.56 9.46
C ILE A 347 22.67 0.42 10.09
N MET A 348 23.95 0.27 9.77
CA MET A 348 24.82 -0.73 10.40
C MET A 348 24.86 -0.53 11.92
N PHE A 349 25.14 0.68 12.39
CA PHE A 349 25.41 0.92 13.81
C PHE A 349 24.20 1.36 14.63
N LEU A 350 23.15 1.87 13.98
CA LEU A 350 21.95 2.41 14.64
C LEU A 350 20.64 1.95 13.99
N THR A 351 20.72 0.88 13.18
CA THR A 351 19.57 0.11 12.69
C THR A 351 18.37 0.98 12.27
N ASN A 352 17.22 0.84 12.92
CA ASN A 352 15.98 1.53 12.56
C ASN A 352 15.95 3.03 12.87
N VAL A 353 16.89 3.55 13.68
CA VAL A 353 17.07 5.00 13.83
C VAL A 353 17.43 5.63 12.49
N PHE A 354 18.19 4.93 11.64
CA PHE A 354 18.54 5.40 10.30
C PHE A 354 17.74 4.72 9.18
N TYR A 355 17.35 3.46 9.35
CA TYR A 355 16.67 2.70 8.31
C TYR A 355 15.28 3.26 8.01
N ILE A 356 14.49 3.58 9.04
CA ILE A 356 13.12 4.09 8.83
C ILE A 356 13.15 5.48 8.18
N PRO A 357 13.98 6.46 8.62
CA PRO A 357 14.13 7.72 7.90
C PRO A 357 14.60 7.55 6.45
N TYR A 358 15.56 6.64 6.20
CA TYR A 358 15.96 6.30 4.83
C TYR A 358 14.77 5.80 4.00
N LEU A 359 13.95 4.89 4.53
CA LEU A 359 12.75 4.39 3.85
C LEU A 359 11.69 5.47 3.64
N ALA A 360 11.53 6.39 4.59
CA ALA A 360 10.60 7.52 4.46
C ALA A 360 11.02 8.46 3.33
N LEU A 361 12.31 8.76 3.24
CA LEU A 361 12.88 9.57 2.16
C LEU A 361 12.84 8.82 0.82
N ARG A 362 13.08 7.51 0.81
CA ARG A 362 12.95 6.65 -0.38
C ARG A 362 11.51 6.63 -0.91
N ALA A 363 10.52 6.66 -0.02
CA ALA A 363 9.10 6.70 -0.38
C ALA A 363 8.58 8.09 -0.78
N ALA A 364 9.41 9.14 -0.65
CA ALA A 364 9.01 10.49 -1.05
C ALA A 364 8.84 10.58 -2.57
N PRO A 365 7.94 11.46 -3.08
CA PRO A 365 7.81 11.71 -4.50
C PRO A 365 9.15 12.11 -5.12
N GLU A 366 9.36 11.75 -6.38
CA GLU A 366 10.57 12.16 -7.10
C GLU A 366 10.62 13.69 -7.26
N PRO A 367 11.81 14.30 -7.17
CA PRO A 367 11.98 15.72 -7.47
C PRO A 367 11.50 16.03 -8.89
N ILE A 368 10.74 17.11 -9.05
CA ILE A 368 10.36 17.60 -10.38
C ILE A 368 11.61 18.26 -11.00
N PRO A 369 12.04 17.86 -12.21
CA PRO A 369 13.16 18.50 -12.91
C PRO A 369 12.99 20.02 -13.00
N GLU A 370 14.07 20.80 -12.85
CA GLU A 370 13.99 22.27 -12.77
C GLU A 370 13.39 22.92 -14.02
N ASP A 371 13.64 22.35 -15.19
CA ASP A 371 13.06 22.73 -16.48
C ASP A 371 11.55 22.44 -16.55
N ALA A 372 11.12 21.29 -16.04
CA ALA A 372 9.71 20.94 -15.88
C ALA A 372 9.02 21.76 -14.78
N ALA A 373 9.74 22.16 -13.73
CA ALA A 373 9.24 22.99 -12.64
C ALA A 373 8.97 24.43 -13.11
N ALA A 374 9.84 24.99 -13.95
CA ALA A 374 9.64 26.30 -14.57
C ALA A 374 8.41 26.32 -15.51
N ALA A 375 8.24 25.27 -16.31
CA ALA A 375 7.04 25.08 -17.14
C ALA A 375 5.78 24.84 -16.29
N SER A 376 5.90 24.10 -15.18
CA SER A 376 4.82 23.85 -14.22
C SER A 376 4.40 25.10 -13.46
N ALA A 377 5.30 26.05 -13.19
CA ALA A 377 4.94 27.33 -12.57
C ALA A 377 4.05 28.18 -13.50
N ALA A 378 4.32 28.13 -14.81
CA ALA A 378 3.46 28.75 -15.82
C ALA A 378 2.11 28.00 -15.98
N ALA A 379 2.10 26.67 -15.92
CA ALA A 379 0.90 25.83 -16.02
C ALA A 379 0.04 25.80 -14.72
N ALA A 380 0.63 26.10 -13.56
CA ALA A 380 -0.06 26.23 -12.28
C ALA A 380 -1.11 27.37 -12.32
N ALA A 381 -0.87 28.41 -13.11
CA ALA A 381 -1.85 29.46 -13.40
C ALA A 381 -3.08 28.95 -14.18
N SER A 382 -3.01 27.76 -14.76
CA SER A 382 -4.07 27.09 -15.55
C SER A 382 -4.69 25.87 -14.84
N GLY A 383 -4.34 25.61 -13.58
CA GLY A 383 -4.91 24.50 -12.79
C GLY A 383 -4.36 23.10 -13.13
N LYS A 384 -3.32 23.00 -13.97
CA LYS A 384 -2.65 21.72 -14.31
C LYS A 384 -1.24 21.70 -13.72
N LEU A 385 -1.10 21.24 -12.48
CA LEU A 385 0.22 21.00 -11.87
C LEU A 385 0.81 19.70 -12.44
N ALA A 386 2.11 19.70 -12.76
CA ALA A 386 2.80 18.49 -13.20
C ALA A 386 2.81 17.42 -12.09
N LEU A 387 2.60 16.15 -12.48
CA LEU A 387 2.78 15.02 -11.57
C LEU A 387 4.28 14.74 -11.38
N PRO A 388 4.72 14.30 -10.17
CA PRO A 388 6.06 13.80 -9.99
C PRO A 388 6.36 12.67 -10.99
N PRO A 389 7.55 12.62 -11.60
CA PRO A 389 7.91 11.51 -12.47
C PRO A 389 7.96 10.19 -11.67
N PRO A 390 7.80 9.03 -12.34
CA PRO A 390 8.06 7.75 -11.70
C PRO A 390 9.53 7.66 -11.25
N PRO A 391 9.84 6.84 -10.22
CA PRO A 391 11.23 6.60 -9.83
C PRO A 391 12.01 6.02 -11.00
N PRO A 392 13.33 6.33 -11.10
CA PRO A 392 14.20 5.67 -12.06
C PRO A 392 14.10 4.15 -11.97
N ALA A 393 14.35 3.45 -13.08
CA ALA A 393 14.46 2.00 -13.05
C ALA A 393 15.61 1.55 -12.13
N ASP A 394 15.39 0.39 -11.52
CA ASP A 394 16.40 -0.31 -10.73
C ASP A 394 17.52 -0.78 -11.66
N THR A 395 18.75 -0.80 -11.14
CA THR A 395 19.92 -1.31 -11.86
C THR A 395 20.24 -2.73 -11.39
N PRO A 396 20.98 -3.53 -12.17
CA PRO A 396 21.47 -4.82 -11.70
C PRO A 396 22.25 -4.68 -10.38
N LEU A 397 22.17 -5.70 -9.54
CA LEU A 397 22.97 -5.76 -8.32
C LEU A 397 24.46 -5.70 -8.66
N PRO A 398 25.30 -5.06 -7.82
CA PRO A 398 26.74 -5.03 -8.04
C PRO A 398 27.37 -6.44 -8.07
N ASP A 399 28.44 -6.63 -8.85
CA ASP A 399 29.11 -7.94 -8.99
C ASP A 399 29.67 -8.53 -7.68
N TRP A 400 29.86 -7.68 -6.67
CA TRP A 400 30.32 -8.08 -5.33
C TRP A 400 29.17 -8.42 -4.37
N ALA A 401 27.91 -8.24 -4.76
CA ALA A 401 26.73 -8.56 -3.97
C ALA A 401 26.70 -10.02 -3.44
N PRO A 402 27.13 -11.04 -4.22
CA PRO A 402 27.23 -12.41 -3.70
C PRO A 402 28.15 -12.56 -2.50
N ARG A 403 29.24 -11.77 -2.42
CA ARG A 403 30.15 -11.80 -1.27
C ARG A 403 29.48 -11.26 -0.02
N PHE A 404 28.69 -10.20 -0.14
CA PHE A 404 27.91 -9.66 0.97
C PHE A 404 26.89 -10.67 1.48
N GLY A 405 26.16 -11.32 0.57
CA GLY A 405 25.24 -12.41 0.94
C GLY A 405 25.93 -13.59 1.63
N ALA A 406 27.07 -14.05 1.10
CA ALA A 406 27.83 -15.16 1.66
C ALA A 406 28.43 -14.83 3.04
N THR A 407 29.03 -13.65 3.20
CA THR A 407 29.56 -13.17 4.48
C THR A 407 28.45 -13.07 5.52
N SER A 408 27.33 -12.43 5.18
CA SER A 408 26.19 -12.30 6.08
C SER A 408 25.63 -13.65 6.49
N LEU A 409 25.45 -14.58 5.55
CA LEU A 409 24.99 -15.93 5.85
C LEU A 409 25.92 -16.66 6.81
N ALA A 410 27.24 -16.59 6.57
CA ALA A 410 28.23 -17.21 7.44
C ALA A 410 28.19 -16.63 8.86
N VAL A 411 28.16 -15.30 9.00
CA VAL A 411 28.05 -14.64 10.30
C VAL A 411 26.74 -15.00 10.99
N GLY A 412 25.60 -14.96 10.29
CA GLY A 412 24.30 -15.28 10.89
C GLY A 412 24.16 -16.72 11.35
N LEU A 413 24.65 -17.69 10.56
CA LEU A 413 24.70 -19.09 10.97
C LEU A 413 25.62 -19.29 12.16
N PHE A 414 26.78 -18.62 12.16
CA PHE A 414 27.69 -18.64 13.30
C PHE A 414 27.04 -18.03 14.54
N SER A 415 26.31 -16.91 14.42
CA SER A 415 25.58 -16.29 15.52
C SER A 415 24.53 -17.22 16.13
N ILE A 416 23.78 -17.97 15.31
CA ILE A 416 22.82 -18.97 15.81
C ILE A 416 23.54 -20.05 16.61
N GLY A 417 24.66 -20.57 16.10
CA GLY A 417 25.50 -21.53 16.84
C GLY A 417 26.09 -20.93 18.11
N TRP A 418 26.58 -19.70 18.04
CA TRP A 418 27.20 -18.98 19.14
C TRP A 418 26.23 -18.73 20.30
N ALA A 419 24.98 -18.37 20.00
CA ALA A 419 23.94 -18.24 21.00
C ALA A 419 23.75 -19.55 21.79
N ALA A 420 23.84 -20.70 21.12
CA ALA A 420 23.63 -22.02 21.72
C ALA A 420 24.83 -22.56 22.49
N VAL A 421 26.05 -22.45 21.94
CA VAL A 421 27.25 -23.13 22.49
C VAL A 421 28.45 -22.22 22.72
N GLY A 422 28.39 -20.96 22.30
CA GLY A 422 29.48 -20.00 22.51
C GLY A 422 29.69 -19.73 24.00
N ARG A 423 30.95 -19.68 24.44
CA ARG A 423 31.37 -19.43 25.83
C ARG A 423 30.61 -20.27 26.88
N PRO A 424 30.98 -21.55 27.06
CA PRO A 424 30.31 -22.46 28.00
C PRO A 424 30.23 -21.94 29.44
N GLU A 425 31.12 -21.02 29.83
CA GLU A 425 31.12 -20.36 31.14
C GLU A 425 29.88 -19.47 31.41
N TYR A 426 29.07 -19.16 30.39
CA TYR A 426 27.78 -18.45 30.51
C TYR A 426 26.58 -19.38 30.69
N GLY A 427 26.82 -20.65 31.00
CA GLY A 427 25.77 -21.59 31.33
C GLY A 427 25.21 -22.39 30.16
N ASP A 428 24.25 -23.24 30.49
CA ASP A 428 23.60 -24.16 29.56
C ASP A 428 22.47 -23.48 28.75
N ILE A 429 21.76 -24.26 27.92
CA ILE A 429 20.69 -23.74 27.06
C ILE A 429 19.53 -23.16 27.89
N ALA A 430 19.20 -23.76 29.04
CA ALA A 430 18.10 -23.28 29.87
C ALA A 430 18.45 -21.92 30.49
N GLU A 431 19.68 -21.76 30.98
CA GLU A 431 20.19 -20.50 31.52
C GLU A 431 20.23 -19.41 30.43
N ARG A 432 20.61 -19.77 29.20
CA ARG A 432 20.62 -18.85 28.05
C ARG A 432 19.22 -18.38 27.66
N VAL A 433 18.23 -19.27 27.66
CA VAL A 433 16.83 -18.89 27.43
C VAL A 433 16.33 -17.99 28.55
N SER A 434 16.65 -18.31 29.81
CA SER A 434 16.29 -17.46 30.95
C SER A 434 16.92 -16.07 30.83
N TYR A 435 18.21 -15.99 30.47
CA TYR A 435 18.90 -14.73 30.22
C TYR A 435 18.22 -13.94 29.08
N ALA A 436 17.86 -14.59 27.98
CA ALA A 436 17.20 -13.94 26.85
C ALA A 436 15.84 -13.33 27.25
N VAL A 437 15.03 -14.07 28.01
CA VAL A 437 13.73 -13.62 28.50
C VAL A 437 13.89 -12.47 29.49
N ASP A 438 14.79 -12.59 30.46
CA ASP A 438 15.03 -11.53 31.44
C ASP A 438 15.53 -10.26 30.74
N THR A 439 16.58 -10.38 29.92
CA THR A 439 17.19 -9.26 29.20
C THR A 439 16.20 -8.59 28.24
N PHE A 440 15.32 -9.33 27.58
CA PHE A 440 14.25 -8.74 26.76
C PHE A 440 13.29 -7.86 27.57
N ASN A 441 13.05 -8.20 28.84
CA ASN A 441 12.13 -7.46 29.71
C ASN A 441 12.82 -6.32 30.49
N THR A 442 14.15 -6.34 30.62
CA THR A 442 14.90 -5.41 31.48
C THR A 442 15.87 -4.50 30.72
N ASN A 443 16.31 -4.87 29.51
CA ASN A 443 17.30 -4.15 28.73
C ASN A 443 16.69 -3.57 27.43
N ARG A 444 16.68 -2.23 27.34
CA ARG A 444 16.12 -1.48 26.21
C ARG A 444 16.83 -1.77 24.88
N VAL A 445 18.15 -1.90 24.90
CA VAL A 445 18.94 -2.10 23.67
C VAL A 445 18.70 -3.50 23.13
N PHE A 446 18.72 -4.52 23.99
CA PHE A 446 18.39 -5.88 23.59
C PHE A 446 16.96 -5.98 23.05
N PHE A 447 15.98 -5.38 23.76
CA PHE A 447 14.60 -5.27 23.29
C PHE A 447 14.51 -4.61 21.90
N ALA A 448 15.23 -3.50 21.70
CA ALA A 448 15.25 -2.79 20.41
C ALA A 448 15.81 -3.67 19.29
N PHE A 449 16.90 -4.41 19.51
CA PHE A 449 17.44 -5.33 18.50
C PHE A 449 16.46 -6.45 18.11
N VAL A 450 15.67 -6.97 19.05
CA VAL A 450 14.63 -7.96 18.76
C VAL A 450 13.51 -7.32 17.92
N VAL A 451 13.02 -6.13 18.30
CA VAL A 451 12.02 -5.39 17.51
C VAL A 451 12.56 -5.07 16.11
N ASP A 452 13.83 -4.67 16.02
CA ASP A 452 14.48 -4.33 14.77
C ASP A 452 14.60 -5.52 13.84
N SER A 453 14.92 -6.71 14.37
CA SER A 453 14.93 -7.95 13.60
C SER A 453 13.58 -8.24 12.95
N CYS A 454 12.47 -8.03 13.67
CA CYS A 454 11.12 -8.17 13.13
C CYS A 454 10.83 -7.13 12.03
N LEU A 455 11.23 -5.88 12.23
CA LEU A 455 11.04 -4.82 11.25
C LEU A 455 11.92 -5.00 10.01
N TYR A 456 13.12 -5.57 10.17
CA TYR A 456 14.01 -5.89 9.05
C TYR A 456 13.39 -6.92 8.11
N ALA A 457 12.58 -7.86 8.62
CA ALA A 457 11.81 -8.76 7.76
C ALA A 457 10.84 -7.98 6.84
N VAL A 458 10.22 -6.91 7.37
CA VAL A 458 9.35 -6.02 6.59
C VAL A 458 10.15 -5.20 5.58
N TRP A 459 11.27 -4.60 6.00
CA TRP A 459 12.11 -3.78 5.14
C TRP A 459 12.78 -4.59 4.02
N GLN A 460 13.19 -5.82 4.32
CA GLN A 460 13.64 -6.79 3.32
C GLN A 460 12.57 -6.99 2.27
N ALA A 461 11.31 -7.23 2.66
CA ALA A 461 10.22 -7.40 1.71
C ALA A 461 9.93 -6.14 0.87
N VAL A 462 10.27 -4.95 1.37
CA VAL A 462 10.16 -3.70 0.61
C VAL A 462 11.32 -3.52 -0.38
N LEU A 463 12.54 -3.87 0.00
CA LEU A 463 13.73 -3.77 -0.86
C LEU A 463 13.73 -4.85 -1.96
N LEU A 464 13.26 -6.05 -1.66
CA LEU A 464 13.21 -7.18 -2.59
C LEU A 464 11.86 -7.25 -3.34
N LYS A 465 11.30 -6.10 -3.72
CA LYS A 465 9.95 -6.00 -4.30
C LYS A 465 9.75 -6.87 -5.56
N ASP A 466 10.82 -7.07 -6.34
CA ASP A 466 10.81 -7.85 -7.59
C ASP A 466 11.37 -9.28 -7.43
N ALA A 467 11.79 -9.67 -6.22
CA ALA A 467 12.29 -11.01 -5.96
C ALA A 467 11.13 -12.00 -5.72
N PRO A 468 11.29 -13.29 -6.08
CA PRO A 468 10.32 -14.33 -5.76
C PRO A 468 10.01 -14.42 -4.25
N ALA A 469 8.81 -14.91 -3.92
CA ALA A 469 8.34 -15.00 -2.52
C ALA A 469 9.30 -15.76 -1.59
N GLY A 470 9.92 -16.83 -2.08
CA GLY A 470 10.91 -17.63 -1.34
C GLY A 470 12.19 -16.87 -0.95
N TYR A 471 12.47 -15.75 -1.60
CA TYR A 471 13.57 -14.84 -1.21
C TYR A 471 13.06 -13.64 -0.44
N ARG A 472 11.95 -13.06 -0.91
CA ARG A 472 11.40 -11.81 -0.38
C ARG A 472 10.90 -11.95 1.04
N PHE A 473 10.18 -13.04 1.35
CA PHE A 473 9.47 -13.22 2.62
C PHE A 473 10.10 -14.23 3.56
N VAL A 474 11.25 -14.81 3.21
CA VAL A 474 12.05 -15.64 4.11
C VAL A 474 13.06 -14.71 4.81
N PRO A 475 12.83 -14.31 6.07
CA PRO A 475 13.62 -13.26 6.70
C PRO A 475 15.07 -13.69 6.85
N PHE A 476 16.00 -12.77 6.60
CA PHE A 476 17.45 -12.96 6.61
C PHE A 476 17.96 -13.93 5.54
N PHE A 477 17.57 -15.20 5.60
CA PHE A 477 18.06 -16.27 4.73
C PHE A 477 17.65 -16.07 3.28
N GLY A 478 16.45 -15.58 3.01
CA GLY A 478 15.99 -15.29 1.66
C GLY A 478 16.80 -14.17 1.01
N MET A 479 17.08 -13.09 1.75
CA MET A 479 17.92 -12.00 1.28
C MET A 479 19.36 -12.46 1.01
N ALA A 480 19.93 -13.26 1.91
CA ALA A 480 21.27 -13.82 1.75
C ALA A 480 21.36 -14.73 0.51
N ALA A 481 20.41 -15.65 0.36
CA ALA A 481 20.35 -16.57 -0.77
C ALA A 481 20.17 -15.84 -2.11
N HIS A 482 19.34 -14.79 -2.14
CA HIS A 482 19.13 -13.98 -3.35
C HIS A 482 20.39 -13.21 -3.75
N LEU A 483 21.10 -12.63 -2.77
CA LEU A 483 22.39 -11.97 -3.01
C LEU A 483 23.44 -12.95 -3.53
N ILE A 484 23.56 -14.14 -2.91
CA ILE A 484 24.47 -15.20 -3.35
C ILE A 484 24.15 -15.63 -4.80
N GLY A 485 22.87 -15.69 -5.16
CA GLY A 485 22.40 -15.96 -6.52
C GLY A 485 22.60 -14.81 -7.53
N GLY A 486 23.16 -13.67 -7.10
CA GLY A 486 23.38 -12.49 -7.95
C GLY A 486 22.08 -11.79 -8.36
N GLY A 487 21.03 -11.90 -7.55
CA GLY A 487 19.72 -11.29 -7.83
C GLY A 487 18.91 -12.00 -8.92
N LYS A 488 19.33 -13.19 -9.34
CA LYS A 488 18.57 -14.03 -10.26
C LYS A 488 17.58 -14.86 -9.46
N ALA A 489 16.34 -14.94 -9.92
CA ALA A 489 15.42 -15.99 -9.46
C ALA A 489 16.08 -17.36 -9.73
N ARG A 490 16.22 -18.23 -8.71
CA ARG A 490 16.47 -19.64 -9.00
C ARG A 490 15.24 -20.14 -9.76
N ALA A 491 15.47 -20.59 -11.00
CA ALA A 491 14.44 -21.08 -11.90
C ALA A 491 13.87 -22.44 -11.46
N SER A 492 13.48 -22.63 -10.19
CA SER A 492 13.07 -23.95 -9.67
C SER A 492 11.73 -23.99 -8.95
N ASP A 493 10.97 -22.90 -8.85
CA ASP A 493 9.68 -22.91 -8.14
C ASP A 493 8.46 -22.57 -9.03
N GLU A 494 8.64 -22.34 -10.33
CA GLU A 494 7.52 -22.27 -11.30
C GLU A 494 7.17 -23.64 -11.94
N ASP A 495 8.03 -24.65 -11.77
CA ASP A 495 7.79 -26.04 -12.18
C ASP A 495 7.59 -26.98 -10.97
N GLY A 496 6.91 -26.49 -9.93
CA GLY A 496 6.52 -27.28 -8.77
C GLY A 496 5.29 -28.12 -9.07
N GLY A 497 5.50 -29.27 -9.72
CA GLY A 497 4.47 -30.28 -9.89
C GLY A 497 3.94 -30.78 -8.53
N LEU A 498 2.62 -30.79 -8.41
CA LEU A 498 1.80 -31.93 -7.99
C LEU A 498 0.39 -31.74 -8.54
#